data_AF-A0A8B5X9J5-F1
#
_entry.id   AF-A0A8B5X9J5-F1
#
_cell.length_a   1.000
_cell.length_b   1.000
_cell.length_c   1.000
_cell.angle_alpha   90.00
_cell.angle_beta   90.00
_cell.angle_gamma   90.00
#
_symmetry.space_group_name_H-M   'P 1'
#
loop_
_entity.id
_entity.type
_entity.pdbx_description
1 polymer ?
#
loop_
_entity_poly.entity_id
_entity_poly.type
_entity_poly.pdbx_seq_one_letter_code
_entity_poly.pdbx_strand_id
1 'polypeptide(L)' 'MYGRHKRRVVWLMMLIGLAIGLAACASSTVRGNFCDIAEPISADPTRDTIETVRQVDRHNVVGVELCGW' A
#
# COMPACT_ATOMS: atom_id res chain seq x y z
N MET A 1 8.88 29.94 36.35
CA MET A 1 7.69 29.31 35.70
C MET A 1 7.75 29.28 34.16
N TYR A 2 8.57 30.11 33.50
CA TYR A 2 8.70 30.20 32.04
C TYR A 2 9.19 28.92 31.32
N GLY A 3 10.10 28.15 31.94
CA GLY A 3 10.68 26.95 31.33
C GLY A 3 9.75 25.72 31.24
N ARG A 4 8.68 25.65 32.05
CA ARG A 4 7.71 24.54 31.99
C ARG A 4 6.75 24.70 30.82
N HIS A 5 6.36 25.94 30.50
CA HIS A 5 5.54 26.24 29.34
C HIS A 5 6.28 25.98 28.02
N LYS A 6 7.55 26.40 27.90
CA LYS A 6 8.35 26.13 26.70
C LYS A 6 8.48 24.63 26.39
N ARG A 7 8.73 23.81 27.42
CA ARG A 7 8.79 22.34 27.25
C ARG A 7 7.46 21.78 26.76
N ARG A 8 6.34 22.19 27.38
CA ARG A 8 4.99 21.75 26.96
C ARG A 8 4.68 22.13 25.51
N VAL A 9 5.06 23.33 25.07
CA VAL A 9 4.85 23.78 23.68
C VAL A 9 5.66 22.95 22.69
N VAL A 10 6.93 22.66 22.99
CA VAL A 10 7.78 21.81 22.13
C VAL A 10 7.22 20.39 22.00
N TRP A 11 6.79 19.79 23.12
CA TRP A 11 6.14 18.48 23.09
C TRP A 11 4.84 18.49 22.28
N LEU A 12 4.03 19.54 22.43
CA LEU A 12 2.79 19.68 21.66
C LEU A 12 3.08 19.78 20.16
N MET A 13 4.10 20.56 19.76
CA MET A 13 4.51 20.69 18.36
C MET A 13 5.02 19.36 17.78
N MET A 14 5.80 18.59 18.55
CA MET A 14 6.21 17.24 18.13
C MET A 14 5.04 16.29 17.93
N LEU A 15 4.07 16.29 18.87
CA LEU A 15 2.88 15.44 18.77
C LEU A 15 2.02 15.81 17.57
N ILE A 16 1.84 17.11 17.31
CA ILE A 16 1.11 17.62 16.14
C ILE A 16 1.84 17.20 14.85
N GLY A 17 3.16 17.37 14.77
CA GLY A 17 3.95 16.96 13.61
C GLY A 17 3.85 15.45 13.35
N LEU A 18 3.91 14.63 14.39
CA LEU A 18 3.72 13.18 14.30
C LEU A 18 2.31 12.83 13.80
N ALA A 19 1.27 13.46 14.35
CA ALA A 19 -0.11 13.21 13.95
C ALA A 19 -0.37 13.56 12.47
N ILE A 20 0.18 14.68 11.99
CA ILE A 20 0.07 15.09 10.58
C ILE A 20 0.81 14.09 9.67
N GLY A 21 2.01 13.67 10.05
CA GLY A 21 2.79 12.67 9.28
C GLY A 21 2.07 11.33 9.16
N LEU A 22 1.46 10.84 10.25
CA LEU A 22 0.68 9.60 10.23
C LEU A 22 -0.59 9.73 9.37
N ALA A 23 -1.30 10.86 9.46
CA ALA A 23 -2.50 11.09 8.66
C ALA A 23 -2.21 11.13 7.15
N ALA A 24 -1.08 11.72 6.75
CA ALA A 24 -0.65 11.73 5.36
C ALA A 24 -0.30 10.32 4.83
N CYS A 25 0.40 9.52 5.63
CA CYS A 25 0.73 8.14 5.27
C CYS A 25 -0.53 7.27 5.15
N ALA A 26 -1.48 7.38 6.08
CA ALA A 26 -2.77 6.68 6.00
C ALA A 26 -3.60 7.09 4.78
N SER A 27 -3.43 8.32 4.30
CA SER A 27 -4.12 8.83 3.10
C SER A 27 -3.52 8.32 1.78
N SER A 28 -2.30 7.79 1.82
CA SER A 28 -1.63 7.18 0.65
C SER A 28 -1.93 5.70 0.48
N THR A 29 -2.68 5.08 1.40
CA THR A 29 -3.27 3.77 1.15
C THR A 29 -4.18 3.89 -0.07
N VAL A 30 -3.91 3.06 -1.08
CA VAL A 30 -4.57 3.04 -2.38
C VAL A 30 -6.07 3.29 -2.22
N ARG A 31 -6.57 4.37 -2.83
CA ARG A 31 -7.99 4.64 -2.94
C ARG A 31 -8.51 3.89 -4.16
N GLY A 32 -9.15 2.76 -3.93
CA GLY A 32 -9.70 1.88 -4.97
C GLY A 32 -9.96 0.49 -4.40
N ASN A 33 -10.77 -0.33 -5.09
CA ASN A 33 -10.80 -1.75 -4.80
C ASN A 33 -9.53 -2.42 -5.40
N PHE A 34 -9.28 -3.67 -5.03
CA PHE A 34 -8.14 -4.43 -5.56
C PHE A 34 -8.10 -4.48 -7.09
N CYS A 35 -9.27 -4.60 -7.73
CA CYS A 35 -9.43 -4.68 -9.18
C CYS A 35 -9.16 -3.37 -9.92
N ASP A 36 -9.18 -2.22 -9.24
CA ASP A 36 -8.85 -0.92 -9.83
C ASP A 36 -7.34 -0.72 -10.03
N ILE A 37 -6.52 -1.52 -9.34
CA ILE A 37 -5.05 -1.38 -9.34
C ILE A 37 -4.29 -2.64 -9.75
N ALA A 38 -4.91 -3.81 -9.64
CA ALA A 38 -4.29 -5.05 -10.05
C ALA A 38 -4.50 -5.27 -11.55
N GLU A 39 -3.48 -5.83 -12.21
CA GLU A 39 -3.48 -6.15 -13.63
C GLU A 39 -3.11 -7.63 -13.84
N PRO A 40 -3.55 -8.27 -14.93
CA PRO A 40 -3.13 -9.64 -15.27
C PRO A 40 -1.61 -9.76 -15.41
N ILE A 41 -1.04 -10.82 -14.86
CA ILE A 41 0.40 -11.08 -14.95
C ILE A 41 0.71 -11.75 -16.30
N SER A 42 1.69 -11.23 -17.04
CA SER A 42 2.22 -11.87 -18.25
C SER A 42 3.40 -12.77 -17.91
N ALA A 43 3.29 -14.06 -18.20
CA ALA A 43 4.40 -15.00 -18.06
C ALA A 43 5.36 -14.92 -19.26
N ASP A 44 6.67 -15.06 -19.02
CA ASP A 44 7.69 -15.19 -20.05
C ASP A 44 8.19 -16.64 -20.09
N PRO A 45 7.70 -17.50 -20.99
CA PRO A 45 8.07 -18.91 -21.03
C PRO A 45 9.55 -19.15 -21.38
N THR A 46 10.29 -18.12 -21.80
CA THR A 46 11.74 -18.23 -22.07
C THR A 46 12.59 -18.01 -20.83
N ARG A 47 12.03 -17.38 -19.79
CA ARG A 47 12.73 -17.01 -18.55
C ARG A 47 12.10 -17.65 -17.30
N ASP A 48 10.80 -17.92 -17.37
CA ASP A 48 10.03 -18.48 -16.28
C ASP A 48 10.05 -20.00 -16.31
N THR A 49 10.02 -20.59 -15.12
CA THR A 49 9.84 -22.03 -15.00
C THR A 49 8.40 -22.41 -15.34
N ILE A 50 8.17 -23.67 -15.71
CA ILE A 50 6.82 -24.20 -15.90
C ILE A 50 5.95 -24.02 -14.65
N GLU A 51 6.53 -24.10 -13.45
CA GLU A 51 5.77 -23.87 -12.22
C GLU A 51 5.39 -22.39 -12.05
N THR A 52 6.28 -21.46 -12.41
CA THR A 52 5.98 -20.03 -12.42
C THR A 52 4.84 -19.71 -13.38
N VAL A 53 4.87 -20.26 -14.60
CA VAL A 53 3.79 -20.10 -15.58
C VAL A 53 2.46 -20.59 -15.00
N ARG A 54 2.45 -21.78 -14.38
CA ARG A 54 1.23 -22.32 -13.74
C ARG A 54 0.74 -21.47 -12.57
N GLN A 55 1.64 -20.82 -11.84
CA GLN A 55 1.26 -19.90 -10.76
C GLN A 55 0.63 -18.63 -11.32
N VAL A 56 1.19 -18.08 -12.39
CA VAL A 56 0.63 -16.94 -13.13
C VAL A 56 -0.77 -17.28 -13.65
N ASP A 57 -0.94 -18.45 -14.27
CA ASP A 57 -2.25 -18.89 -14.75
C ASP A 57 -3.28 -18.97 -13.62
N ARG A 58 -2.94 -19.63 -12.51
CA ARG A 58 -3.84 -19.75 -11.33
C ARG A 58 -4.17 -18.38 -10.74
N HIS A 59 -3.19 -17.48 -10.65
CA HIS A 59 -3.39 -16.12 -10.17
C HIS A 59 -4.36 -15.35 -11.08
N ASN A 60 -4.15 -15.40 -12.40
CA ASN A 60 -4.96 -14.67 -13.35
C ASN A 60 -6.39 -15.21 -13.42
N VAL A 61 -6.61 -16.52 -13.26
CA VAL A 61 -7.97 -17.09 -13.15
C VAL A 61 -8.73 -16.50 -11.96
N VAL A 62 -8.09 -16.41 -10.79
CA VAL A 62 -8.69 -15.74 -9.62
C VAL A 62 -8.96 -14.26 -9.91
N GLY A 63 -8.08 -13.61 -10.65
CA GLY A 63 -8.28 -12.25 -11.16
C GLY A 63 -9.54 -12.12 -12.03
N VAL A 64 -9.76 -13.03 -12.99
CA VAL A 64 -10.98 -13.06 -13.82
C VAL A 64 -12.22 -13.25 -12.95
N GLU A 65 -12.19 -14.17 -12.00
CA GLU A 65 -13.33 -14.46 -11.12
C GLU A 65 -13.70 -13.29 -10.18
N LEU A 66 -12.69 -12.57 -9.66
CA LEU A 66 -12.90 -11.48 -8.71
C LEU A 66 -13.08 -10.11 -9.38
N CYS A 67 -12.41 -9.89 -10.51
CA CYS A 67 -12.22 -8.57 -11.12
C CYS A 67 -12.72 -8.45 -12.56
N GLY A 68 -13.03 -9.56 -13.24
CA GLY A 68 -13.61 -9.55 -14.59
C GLY A 68 -12.66 -9.09 -15.69
N TRP A 69 -11.34 -9.25 -15.50
CA TRP A 69 -10.34 -9.08 -16.56
C TRP A 69 -10.47 -10.12 -17.67
#